data_AF-E1JXQ8-F1
#
_entry.id   AF-E1JXQ8-F1
#
_cell.length_a   1.000
_cell.length_b   1.000
_cell.length_c   1.000
_cell.angle_alpha   90.00
_cell.angle_beta   90.00
_cell.angle_gamma   90.00
#
_symmetry.space_group_name_H-M   'P 1'
#
loop_
_entity.id
_entity.type
_entity.pdbx_description
1 polymer ?
#
loop_
_entity_poly.entity_id
_entity_poly.type
_entity_poly.pdbx_seq_one_letter_code
_entity_poly.pdbx_strand_id
1 'polypeptide(L)'
;MNEASNVLLFVTINTHLRVLMDVADLLKSSGRYTPIFVYYPSAVFDCNYNNCQSAPYESYIWTSEHLYSEGSFEPAADYFSSRCSHSTPFSQMTTDKVGHENGKVDNFFRWLSSPTDLAKKTKALLIMVAQVVQLVIYAYTFLRVALFSIIPPLNFPALQQREQNALKKKTRFQRFLLHFYAYRWAEISKRRQRVNVNRLQLLIEKFEDDVLYGLKEQQVFYEQISYFIQQQIPALIILPEDNFFFRGNFIVRAAHLNAVPVAIVPFTIVNTLEWAEAFFNVSAYQADRGWNRLFAKAFPHWVLEHRGRQLIFPAIYVLGSEYFGMTPDVPWLISSGHTDALAAESQFMVDYYIRAGIRRDKIRLTGALSDDTLFFHLSERDRQCKKLGARCGIEMKDKIVLIALPPDQFTTENWKNDEFDCYDTLILFLVGVVTELSGNNFTVLINLHPRITLEKVACLANCGATIVMEPIERLVPLADLYVAVTSATIRLAISCGVPVVNYDAYQYNYDDFKGLSGVCEVRSKQEYRAILNSLLNDPQFYSRVHEAQKASENNFCHLDGKAGERMLALFDDLVSAYLQ
;
A
#
# COMPACT_ATOMS: atom_id res chain seq x y z
N MET A 1 34.65 -2.54 19.67
CA MET A 1 33.20 -2.36 19.44
C MET A 1 32.93 -2.97 18.08
N ASN A 2 32.01 -3.92 17.95
CA ASN A 2 31.60 -4.39 16.63
C ASN A 2 31.00 -3.20 15.88
N GLU A 3 31.35 -3.03 14.60
CA GLU A 3 30.73 -2.01 13.76
C GLU A 3 29.22 -2.26 13.68
N ALA A 4 28.42 -1.20 13.80
CA ALA A 4 26.98 -1.28 13.70
C ALA A 4 26.59 -1.78 12.31
N SER A 5 25.68 -2.77 12.25
CA SER A 5 25.33 -3.42 11.00
C SER A 5 24.27 -2.62 10.23
N ASN A 6 24.39 -2.54 8.92
CA ASN A 6 23.44 -1.82 8.07
C ASN A 6 22.05 -2.51 8.09
N VAL A 7 21.00 -1.70 8.19
CA VAL A 7 19.60 -2.15 8.06
C VAL A 7 18.90 -1.31 7.01
N LEU A 8 18.35 -1.94 5.97
CA LEU A 8 17.65 -1.22 4.91
C LEU A 8 16.17 -1.02 5.27
N LEU A 9 15.70 0.23 5.22
CA LEU A 9 14.32 0.65 5.46
C LEU A 9 13.69 1.10 4.15
N PHE A 10 12.72 0.35 3.64
CA PHE A 10 12.09 0.66 2.34
C PHE A 10 10.86 1.54 2.47
N VAL A 11 10.90 2.74 1.91
CA VAL A 11 9.79 3.70 1.94
C VAL A 11 9.16 3.80 0.56
N THR A 12 7.90 3.37 0.45
CA THR A 12 7.16 3.39 -0.83
C THR A 12 6.12 4.49 -0.91
N ILE A 13 5.43 4.81 0.18
CA ILE A 13 4.49 5.95 0.25
C ILE A 13 4.78 6.82 1.48
N ASN A 14 4.27 8.05 1.49
CA ASN A 14 4.51 9.02 2.57
C ASN A 14 4.15 8.49 3.96
N THR A 15 3.07 7.72 4.08
CA THR A 15 2.65 7.15 5.38
C THR A 15 3.65 6.12 5.91
N HIS A 16 4.40 5.44 5.04
CA HIS A 16 5.46 4.52 5.45
C HIS A 16 6.61 5.26 6.12
N LEU A 17 6.97 6.44 5.61
CA LEU A 17 8.12 7.20 6.10
C LEU A 17 8.01 7.44 7.59
N ARG A 18 6.83 7.86 8.06
CA ARG A 18 6.64 8.18 9.49
C ARG A 18 6.93 6.97 10.39
N VAL A 19 6.32 5.83 10.09
CA VAL A 19 6.53 4.60 10.88
C VAL A 19 7.99 4.15 10.81
N LEU A 20 8.60 4.22 9.62
CA LEU A 20 9.99 3.79 9.44
C LEU A 20 11.02 4.77 10.01
N MET A 21 10.68 6.05 10.18
CA MET A 21 11.50 7.02 10.91
C MET A 21 11.60 6.66 12.39
N ASP A 22 10.48 6.30 13.03
CA ASP A 22 10.50 5.84 14.43
C ASP A 22 11.35 4.57 14.58
N VAL A 23 11.25 3.65 13.60
CA VAL A 23 12.09 2.44 13.56
C VAL A 23 13.56 2.80 13.36
N ALA A 24 13.89 3.76 12.51
CA ALA A 24 15.27 4.22 12.32
C ALA A 24 15.86 4.84 13.58
N ASP A 25 15.09 5.68 14.27
CA ASP A 25 15.47 6.29 15.55
C ASP A 25 15.72 5.20 16.61
N LEU A 26 14.87 4.16 16.66
CA LEU A 26 15.05 3.01 17.53
C LEU A 26 16.33 2.21 17.20
N LEU A 27 16.57 1.91 15.91
CA LEU A 27 17.76 1.19 15.45
C LEU A 27 19.04 1.96 15.81
N LYS A 28 19.09 3.25 15.49
CA LYS A 28 20.24 4.12 15.77
C LYS A 28 20.50 4.30 17.26
N SER A 29 19.45 4.57 18.05
CA SER A 29 19.59 4.74 19.51
C SER A 29 20.06 3.47 20.22
N SER A 30 19.80 2.29 19.63
CA SER A 30 20.33 1.03 20.16
C SER A 30 21.84 0.86 20.01
N GLY A 31 22.49 1.60 19.10
CA GLY A 31 23.92 1.50 18.79
C GLY A 31 24.33 0.20 18.08
N ARG A 32 23.38 -0.70 17.78
CA ARG A 32 23.63 -2.01 17.12
C ARG A 32 23.52 -1.94 15.59
N TYR A 33 22.69 -1.02 15.11
CA TYR A 33 22.29 -0.97 13.71
C TYR A 33 22.46 0.44 13.15
N THR A 34 22.83 0.50 11.88
CA THR A 34 22.90 1.72 11.07
C THR A 34 21.73 1.71 10.09
N PRO A 35 20.67 2.50 10.33
CA PRO A 35 19.53 2.55 9.42
C PRO A 35 19.90 3.27 8.11
N ILE A 36 19.54 2.67 6.98
CA ILE A 36 19.70 3.21 5.63
C ILE A 36 18.33 3.23 4.96
N PHE A 37 17.89 4.41 4.51
CA PHE A 37 16.61 4.56 3.83
C PHE A 37 16.70 4.28 2.33
N VAL A 38 15.71 3.57 1.79
CA VAL A 38 15.56 3.32 0.35
C VAL A 38 14.17 3.82 -0.09
N TYR A 39 14.15 4.96 -0.78
CA TYR A 39 12.94 5.63 -1.22
C TYR A 39 12.52 5.17 -2.62
N TYR A 40 11.24 4.85 -2.79
CA TYR A 40 10.67 4.54 -4.10
C TYR A 40 10.05 5.78 -4.73
N PRO A 41 10.11 5.89 -6.06
CA PRO A 41 9.39 6.90 -6.79
C PRO A 41 7.94 6.48 -6.90
N SER A 42 7.19 6.73 -5.84
CA SER A 42 5.74 6.67 -5.90
C SER A 42 5.16 7.96 -6.44
N ALA A 43 3.83 8.01 -6.48
CA ALA A 43 3.05 9.18 -6.87
C ALA A 43 3.35 10.45 -6.03
N VAL A 44 4.17 10.34 -4.99
CA VAL A 44 4.61 11.46 -4.16
C VAL A 44 6.12 11.69 -4.21
N PHE A 45 6.77 11.37 -5.34
CA PHE A 45 8.21 11.56 -5.51
C PHE A 45 8.71 12.95 -5.09
N ASP A 46 7.95 14.02 -5.30
CA ASP A 46 8.37 15.36 -4.88
C ASP A 46 8.49 15.46 -3.34
N CYS A 47 7.55 14.85 -2.61
CA CYS A 47 7.67 14.71 -1.16
C CYS A 47 8.79 13.76 -0.79
N ASN A 48 8.92 12.60 -1.43
CA ASN A 48 9.99 11.64 -1.13
C ASN A 48 11.37 12.22 -1.41
N TYR A 49 11.54 13.04 -2.43
CA TYR A 49 12.78 13.71 -2.76
C TYR A 49 13.14 14.73 -1.67
N ASN A 50 12.21 15.62 -1.31
CA ASN A 50 12.44 16.57 -0.21
C ASN A 50 12.71 15.86 1.12
N ASN A 51 11.98 14.77 1.40
CA ASN A 51 12.19 13.94 2.58
C ASN A 51 13.56 13.25 2.56
N CYS A 52 14.01 12.77 1.40
CA CYS A 52 15.34 12.18 1.22
C CYS A 52 16.44 13.22 1.48
N GLN A 53 16.31 14.45 0.94
CA GLN A 53 17.27 15.54 1.17
C GLN A 53 17.29 16.07 2.62
N SER A 54 16.25 15.77 3.41
CA SER A 54 16.15 16.18 4.81
C SER A 54 16.24 15.00 5.77
N ALA A 55 16.50 13.79 5.27
CA ALA A 55 16.59 12.60 6.08
C ALA A 55 17.86 12.68 6.95
N PRO A 56 17.78 12.46 8.27
CA PRO A 56 18.96 12.48 9.14
C PRO A 56 19.78 11.18 9.06
N TYR A 57 19.58 10.41 7.98
CA TYR A 57 20.02 9.04 7.76
C TYR A 57 20.52 8.89 6.34
N GLU A 58 21.51 8.01 6.13
CA GLU A 58 21.95 7.67 4.78
C GLU A 58 20.76 7.22 3.95
N SER A 59 20.62 7.82 2.78
CA SER A 59 19.43 7.66 1.96
C SER A 59 19.76 7.39 0.50
N TYR A 60 18.95 6.52 -0.10
CA TYR A 60 19.00 6.18 -1.51
C TYR A 60 17.62 6.39 -2.14
N ILE A 61 17.61 6.89 -3.37
CA ILE A 61 16.38 7.05 -4.15
C ILE A 61 16.41 6.15 -5.37
N TRP A 62 15.37 5.32 -5.51
CA TRP A 62 15.16 4.55 -6.74
C TRP A 62 14.67 5.49 -7.83
N THR A 63 15.37 5.53 -8.96
CA THR A 63 14.82 6.03 -10.22
C THR A 63 14.48 4.82 -11.08
N SER A 64 13.71 4.99 -12.15
CA SER A 64 13.24 3.89 -13.01
C SER A 64 14.30 2.86 -13.42
N GLU A 65 15.58 3.23 -13.37
CA GLU A 65 16.69 2.35 -13.77
C GLU A 65 17.80 2.14 -12.73
N HIS A 66 17.98 3.03 -11.74
CA HIS A 66 19.13 2.97 -10.82
C HIS A 66 18.80 3.52 -9.43
N LEU A 67 19.56 3.10 -8.42
CA LEU A 67 19.58 3.69 -7.09
C LEU A 67 20.68 4.74 -7.00
N TYR A 68 20.34 5.94 -6.53
CA TYR A 68 21.27 7.04 -6.33
C TYR A 68 21.40 7.33 -4.84
N SER A 69 22.63 7.54 -4.37
CA SER A 69 22.88 8.05 -3.02
C SER A 69 22.51 9.52 -2.93
N GLU A 70 22.21 9.97 -1.71
CA GLU A 70 22.10 11.38 -1.37
C GLU A 70 23.28 12.20 -1.91
N GLY A 71 23.00 13.35 -2.54
CA GLY A 71 24.00 14.24 -3.14
C GLY A 71 24.48 13.86 -4.55
N SER A 72 24.26 12.63 -5.03
CA SER A 72 24.62 12.22 -6.40
C SER A 72 23.47 12.43 -7.41
N PHE A 73 22.26 12.62 -6.89
CA PHE A 73 21.07 12.84 -7.70
C PHE A 73 20.84 14.34 -7.88
N GLU A 74 21.32 14.91 -8.99
CA GLU A 74 20.74 16.13 -9.52
C GLU A 74 19.41 15.76 -10.18
N PRO A 75 18.27 16.41 -9.83
CA PRO A 75 17.03 16.19 -10.54
C PRO A 75 17.25 16.65 -11.99
N ALA A 76 17.60 15.71 -12.86
CA ALA A 76 17.72 16.00 -14.28
C ALA A 76 16.40 16.63 -14.71
N ALA A 77 16.44 17.77 -15.41
CA ALA A 77 15.25 18.43 -15.95
C ALA A 77 14.37 17.45 -16.76
N ASP A 78 14.96 16.37 -17.27
CA ASP A 78 14.30 15.26 -17.97
C ASP A 78 13.42 14.36 -17.09
N TYR A 79 13.70 14.23 -15.79
CA TYR A 79 12.81 13.49 -14.88
C TYR A 79 11.47 14.20 -14.70
N PHE A 80 11.48 15.54 -14.66
CA PHE A 80 10.26 16.34 -14.58
C PHE A 80 9.54 16.45 -15.93
N SER A 81 10.28 16.49 -17.06
CA SER A 81 9.67 16.61 -18.39
C SER A 81 9.01 15.30 -18.88
N SER A 82 9.56 14.14 -18.52
CA SER A 82 9.02 12.82 -18.91
C SER A 82 7.74 12.42 -18.16
N ARG A 83 7.44 13.05 -17.00
CA ARG A 83 6.29 12.74 -16.15
C ARG A 83 4.93 13.23 -16.63
N CYS A 84 4.85 14.13 -17.61
CA CYS A 84 3.56 14.45 -18.24
C CYS A 84 2.90 13.25 -18.95
N SER A 85 3.56 12.08 -19.02
CA SER A 85 3.03 10.92 -19.75
C SER A 85 3.12 9.57 -19.05
N HIS A 86 3.71 9.40 -17.85
CA HIS A 86 3.98 8.05 -17.31
C HIS A 86 3.89 7.82 -15.78
N SER A 87 3.57 8.82 -14.95
CA SER A 87 3.48 8.60 -13.49
C SER A 87 2.04 8.52 -12.97
N THR A 88 1.45 7.32 -13.07
CA THR A 88 0.57 6.71 -12.05
C THR A 88 0.20 5.28 -12.50
N PRO A 89 0.42 4.23 -11.69
CA PRO A 89 -0.13 2.90 -11.98
C PRO A 89 -1.67 2.92 -12.04
N PHE A 90 -2.30 3.82 -11.25
CA PHE A 90 -3.75 3.96 -11.19
C PHE A 90 -4.36 4.69 -12.40
N SER A 91 -3.87 5.88 -12.79
CA SER A 91 -4.51 6.65 -13.87
C SER A 91 -4.23 6.11 -15.28
N GLN A 92 -3.11 5.41 -15.49
CA GLN A 92 -2.78 4.85 -16.81
C GLN A 92 -3.50 3.53 -17.10
N MET A 93 -3.96 2.82 -16.07
CA MET A 93 -4.83 1.64 -16.24
C MET A 93 -6.31 2.01 -16.37
N THR A 94 -6.74 3.21 -15.92
CA THR A 94 -8.13 3.66 -16.00
C THR A 94 -8.49 4.38 -17.29
N THR A 95 -7.53 4.68 -18.16
CA THR A 95 -7.87 5.14 -19.51
C THR A 95 -7.99 3.95 -20.43
N ASP A 96 -9.19 3.74 -20.98
CA ASP A 96 -9.41 2.95 -22.18
C ASP A 96 -8.49 3.46 -23.31
N LYS A 97 -7.22 3.04 -23.33
CA LYS A 97 -6.30 3.30 -24.45
C LYS A 97 -6.77 2.63 -25.74
N VAL A 98 -7.72 1.70 -25.66
CA VAL A 98 -8.49 1.20 -26.80
C VAL A 98 -9.30 2.33 -27.48
N GLY A 99 -9.73 3.36 -26.72
CA GLY A 99 -10.33 4.58 -27.26
C GLY A 99 -9.31 5.54 -27.90
N HIS A 100 -8.07 5.58 -27.39
CA HIS A 100 -7.05 6.50 -27.88
C HIS A 100 -6.33 6.02 -29.16
N GLU A 101 -6.27 4.72 -29.42
CA GLU A 101 -5.78 4.21 -30.73
C GLU A 101 -6.73 4.55 -31.89
N ASN A 102 -8.04 4.67 -31.62
CA ASN A 102 -8.98 5.19 -32.61
C ASN A 102 -8.64 6.64 -33.00
N GLY A 103 -8.20 7.48 -32.05
CA GLY A 103 -7.81 8.87 -32.32
C GLY A 103 -6.54 9.04 -33.17
N LYS A 104 -5.58 8.10 -33.12
CA LYS A 104 -4.38 8.12 -33.98
C LYS A 104 -4.69 7.68 -35.41
N VAL A 105 -5.58 6.71 -35.57
CA VAL A 105 -6.12 6.32 -36.88
C VAL A 105 -6.96 7.47 -37.46
N ASP A 106 -7.79 8.12 -36.65
CA ASP A 106 -8.61 9.25 -37.08
C ASP A 106 -7.75 10.49 -37.45
N ASN A 107 -6.60 10.69 -36.81
CA ASN A 107 -5.63 11.72 -37.19
C ASN A 107 -4.88 11.41 -38.50
N PHE A 108 -4.60 10.13 -38.80
CA PHE A 108 -4.02 9.73 -40.08
C PHE A 108 -5.00 9.94 -41.25
N PHE A 109 -6.31 9.83 -40.98
CA PHE A 109 -7.36 10.02 -41.96
C PHE A 109 -8.01 11.43 -41.95
N ARG A 110 -7.50 12.39 -41.16
CA ARG A 110 -8.04 13.77 -41.09
C ARG A 110 -8.05 14.54 -42.43
N TRP A 111 -7.24 14.12 -43.39
CA TRP A 111 -7.21 14.70 -44.75
C TRP A 111 -8.34 14.18 -45.66
N LEU A 112 -9.01 13.07 -45.31
CA LEU A 112 -10.18 12.60 -46.05
C LEU A 112 -11.41 13.40 -45.61
N SER A 113 -11.76 14.40 -46.41
CA SER A 113 -12.97 15.20 -46.24
C SER A 113 -14.23 14.33 -46.42
N SER A 114 -14.98 14.16 -45.32
CA SER A 114 -16.25 13.41 -45.16
C SER A 114 -16.15 11.87 -45.16
N PRO A 115 -17.00 11.17 -44.37
CA PRO A 115 -16.93 9.73 -44.20
C PRO A 115 -17.51 9.03 -45.43
N THR A 116 -16.71 8.88 -46.47
CA THR A 116 -17.04 7.96 -47.56
C THR A 116 -17.08 6.53 -47.00
N ASP A 117 -18.03 5.73 -47.48
CA ASP A 117 -18.14 4.30 -47.17
C ASP A 117 -16.81 3.55 -47.39
N LEU A 118 -15.98 4.08 -48.30
CA LEU A 118 -14.61 3.63 -48.53
C LEU A 118 -13.74 3.79 -47.28
N ALA A 119 -13.66 4.96 -46.62
CA ALA A 119 -12.83 5.15 -45.43
C ALA A 119 -13.23 4.23 -44.26
N LYS A 120 -14.54 3.99 -44.07
CA LYS A 120 -15.04 3.02 -43.08
C LYS A 120 -14.63 1.59 -43.44
N LYS A 121 -14.75 1.20 -44.72
CA LYS A 121 -14.31 -0.11 -45.23
C LYS A 121 -12.79 -0.28 -45.11
N THR A 122 -12.00 0.75 -45.40
CA THR A 122 -10.54 0.71 -45.23
C THR A 122 -10.16 0.60 -43.76
N LYS A 123 -10.82 1.34 -42.86
CA LYS A 123 -10.60 1.21 -41.40
C LYS A 123 -10.95 -0.19 -40.90
N ALA A 124 -12.10 -0.74 -41.31
CA ALA A 124 -12.50 -2.10 -40.96
C ALA A 124 -11.54 -3.16 -41.52
N LEU A 125 -11.08 -2.99 -42.77
CA LEU A 125 -10.09 -3.87 -43.38
C LEU A 125 -8.74 -3.78 -42.67
N LEU A 126 -8.29 -2.58 -42.29
CA LEU A 126 -7.04 -2.39 -41.53
C LEU A 126 -7.13 -3.01 -40.13
N ILE A 127 -8.27 -2.88 -39.44
CA ILE A 127 -8.51 -3.55 -38.15
C ILE A 127 -8.49 -5.07 -38.34
N MET A 128 -9.16 -5.59 -39.37
CA MET A 128 -9.17 -7.02 -39.68
C MET A 128 -7.77 -7.54 -40.03
N VAL A 129 -7.02 -6.83 -40.88
CA VAL A 129 -5.63 -7.17 -41.24
C VAL A 129 -4.73 -7.12 -40.02
N ALA A 130 -4.88 -6.11 -39.17
CA ALA A 130 -4.15 -6.03 -37.91
C ALA A 130 -4.46 -7.25 -37.03
N GLN A 131 -5.73 -7.63 -36.85
CA GLN A 131 -6.15 -8.82 -36.10
C GLN A 131 -5.61 -10.13 -36.70
N VAL A 132 -5.58 -10.26 -38.03
CA VAL A 132 -5.03 -11.45 -38.71
C VAL A 132 -3.51 -11.52 -38.55
N VAL A 133 -2.80 -10.40 -38.73
CA VAL A 133 -1.35 -10.32 -38.46
C VAL A 133 -1.07 -10.66 -37.01
N GLN A 134 -1.88 -10.15 -36.08
CA GLN A 134 -1.80 -10.47 -34.66
C GLN A 134 -1.98 -11.98 -34.43
N LEU A 135 -3.00 -12.59 -35.03
CA LEU A 135 -3.25 -14.04 -34.97
C LEU A 135 -2.08 -14.85 -35.53
N VAL A 136 -1.44 -14.41 -36.62
CA VAL A 136 -0.28 -15.09 -37.20
C VAL A 136 0.95 -14.95 -36.31
N ILE A 137 1.19 -13.77 -35.73
CA ILE A 137 2.25 -13.56 -34.73
C ILE A 137 1.99 -14.43 -33.50
N TYR A 138 0.73 -14.55 -33.07
CA TYR A 138 0.32 -15.44 -31.97
C TYR A 138 0.60 -16.89 -32.31
N ALA A 139 0.15 -17.35 -33.47
CA ALA A 139 0.38 -18.72 -33.93
C ALA A 139 1.88 -19.00 -34.05
N TYR A 140 2.68 -18.10 -34.61
CA TYR A 140 4.13 -18.26 -34.76
C TYR A 140 4.86 -18.27 -33.43
N THR A 141 4.58 -17.33 -32.53
CA THR A 141 5.19 -17.26 -31.20
C THR A 141 4.79 -18.48 -30.38
N PHE A 142 3.51 -18.84 -30.42
CA PHE A 142 2.99 -20.06 -29.82
C PHE A 142 3.68 -21.30 -30.37
N LEU A 143 3.80 -21.45 -31.70
CA LEU A 143 4.46 -22.59 -32.33
C LEU A 143 5.94 -22.66 -31.95
N ARG A 144 6.64 -21.52 -31.95
CA ARG A 144 8.06 -21.42 -31.57
C ARG A 144 8.25 -21.84 -30.11
N VAL A 145 7.47 -21.30 -29.18
CA VAL A 145 7.53 -21.66 -27.76
C VAL A 145 7.10 -23.12 -27.54
N ALA A 146 6.05 -23.58 -28.21
CA ALA A 146 5.57 -24.96 -28.16
C ALA A 146 6.65 -25.93 -28.62
N LEU A 147 7.33 -25.63 -29.73
CA LEU A 147 8.49 -26.39 -30.22
C LEU A 147 9.64 -26.36 -29.20
N PHE A 148 9.94 -25.22 -28.58
CA PHE A 148 10.93 -25.13 -27.51
C PHE A 148 10.55 -25.91 -26.26
N SER A 149 9.27 -26.04 -25.93
CA SER A 149 8.78 -26.82 -24.78
C SER A 149 8.78 -28.34 -25.01
N ILE A 150 9.01 -28.79 -26.24
CA ILE A 150 9.24 -30.22 -26.58
C ILE A 150 10.74 -30.57 -26.47
N ILE A 151 11.63 -29.59 -26.63
CA ILE A 151 13.07 -29.76 -26.38
C ILE A 151 13.27 -29.89 -24.86
N PRO A 152 14.07 -30.87 -24.37
CA PRO A 152 14.35 -31.00 -22.94
C PRO A 152 14.83 -29.66 -22.38
N PRO A 153 14.46 -29.32 -21.13
CA PRO A 153 14.63 -27.98 -20.60
C PRO A 153 16.07 -27.54 -20.82
N LEU A 154 16.24 -26.49 -21.63
CA LEU A 154 17.47 -25.72 -21.62
C LEU A 154 17.79 -25.48 -20.15
N ASN A 155 18.96 -25.93 -19.69
CA ASN A 155 19.42 -25.64 -18.33
C ASN A 155 19.46 -24.13 -18.19
N PHE A 156 18.38 -23.53 -17.69
CA PHE A 156 18.30 -22.10 -17.40
C PHE A 156 19.23 -21.89 -16.21
N PRO A 157 20.39 -21.24 -16.39
CA PRO A 157 21.40 -21.15 -15.33
C PRO A 157 20.91 -20.35 -14.11
N ALA A 158 19.83 -19.58 -14.29
CA ALA A 158 19.28 -18.68 -13.29
C ALA A 158 18.22 -19.30 -12.37
N LEU A 159 17.66 -20.47 -12.69
CA LEU A 159 16.66 -21.11 -11.82
C LEU A 159 17.33 -22.13 -10.92
N GLN A 160 17.20 -21.94 -9.61
CA GLN A 160 17.69 -22.90 -8.62
C GLN A 160 16.99 -24.27 -8.81
N GLN A 161 17.67 -25.35 -8.45
CA GLN A 161 17.14 -26.72 -8.58
C GLN A 161 15.78 -26.92 -7.88
N ARG A 162 15.49 -26.15 -6.82
CA ARG A 162 14.19 -26.10 -6.14
C ARG A 162 13.05 -25.61 -7.05
N GLU A 163 13.31 -24.60 -7.88
CA GLU A 163 12.31 -24.01 -8.79
C GLU A 163 11.99 -24.98 -9.95
N GLN A 164 12.98 -25.74 -10.41
CA GLN A 164 12.76 -26.81 -11.40
C GLN A 164 11.80 -27.89 -10.88
N ASN A 165 11.86 -28.21 -9.59
CA ASN A 165 10.95 -29.17 -8.96
C ASN A 165 9.53 -28.58 -8.77
N ALA A 166 9.41 -27.28 -8.48
CA ALA A 166 8.12 -26.61 -8.45
C ALA A 166 7.42 -26.63 -9.82
N LEU A 167 8.17 -26.41 -10.91
CA LEU A 167 7.66 -26.49 -12.28
C LEU A 167 7.14 -27.88 -12.66
N LYS A 168 7.67 -28.97 -12.10
CA LYS A 168 7.19 -30.34 -12.37
C LYS A 168 5.76 -30.57 -11.89
N LYS A 169 5.31 -29.85 -10.85
CA LYS A 169 3.95 -29.96 -10.31
C LYS A 169 2.92 -29.18 -11.15
N LYS A 170 3.37 -28.34 -12.09
CA LYS A 170 2.50 -27.49 -12.91
C LYS A 170 1.96 -28.24 -14.14
N THR A 171 0.75 -27.90 -14.55
CA THR A 171 0.11 -28.44 -15.76
C THR A 171 0.96 -28.12 -17.00
N ARG A 172 0.75 -28.85 -18.11
CA ARG A 172 1.46 -28.55 -19.38
C ARG A 172 1.26 -27.09 -19.82
N PHE A 173 0.06 -26.57 -19.63
CA PHE A 173 -0.28 -25.20 -19.99
C PHE A 173 0.38 -24.15 -19.08
N GLN A 174 0.35 -24.35 -17.76
CA GLN A 174 1.10 -23.49 -16.83
C GLN A 174 2.60 -23.49 -17.14
N ARG A 175 3.19 -24.67 -17.40
CA ARG A 175 4.59 -24.76 -17.80
C ARG A 175 4.87 -23.98 -19.08
N PHE A 176 4.02 -24.09 -20.09
CA PHE A 176 4.15 -23.30 -21.32
C PHE A 176 4.20 -21.79 -21.02
N LEU A 177 3.26 -21.27 -20.22
CA LEU A 177 3.22 -19.85 -19.86
C LEU A 177 4.48 -19.41 -19.09
N LEU A 178 4.96 -20.23 -18.16
CA LEU A 178 6.17 -19.95 -17.39
C LEU A 178 7.43 -20.01 -18.25
N HIS A 179 7.53 -20.94 -19.20
CA HIS A 179 8.64 -20.98 -20.16
C HIS A 179 8.62 -19.78 -21.10
N PHE A 180 7.43 -19.34 -21.53
CA PHE A 180 7.28 -18.11 -22.30
C PHE A 180 7.79 -16.90 -21.51
N TYR A 181 7.34 -16.73 -20.26
CA TYR A 181 7.82 -15.69 -19.37
C TYR A 181 9.36 -15.74 -19.19
N ALA A 182 9.91 -16.92 -18.91
CA ALA A 182 11.34 -17.14 -18.73
C ALA A 182 12.16 -16.75 -19.95
N TYR A 183 11.72 -17.19 -21.13
CA TYR A 183 12.35 -16.86 -22.39
C TYR A 183 12.36 -15.35 -22.62
N ARG A 184 11.24 -14.67 -22.34
CA ARG A 184 11.10 -13.23 -22.49
C ARG A 184 11.96 -12.45 -21.51
N TRP A 185 11.99 -12.88 -20.24
CA TRP A 185 12.89 -12.33 -19.23
C TRP A 185 14.34 -12.41 -19.71
N ALA A 186 14.81 -13.58 -20.13
CA ALA A 186 16.19 -13.77 -20.60
C ALA A 186 16.51 -12.97 -21.89
N GLU A 187 15.51 -12.72 -22.73
CA GLU A 187 15.70 -11.97 -23.97
C GLU A 187 15.97 -10.47 -23.71
N ILE A 188 15.32 -9.87 -22.72
CA ILE A 188 15.50 -8.45 -22.37
C ILE A 188 16.95 -8.18 -21.95
N SER A 189 17.55 -9.05 -21.12
CA SER A 189 18.95 -8.91 -20.71
C SER A 189 19.92 -8.95 -21.91
N LYS A 190 19.61 -9.77 -22.94
CA LYS A 190 20.43 -9.85 -24.17
C LYS A 190 20.27 -8.64 -25.08
N ARG A 191 19.10 -8.00 -25.10
CA ARG A 191 18.81 -6.85 -25.98
C ARG A 191 19.48 -5.56 -25.53
N ARG A 192 19.86 -5.40 -24.26
CA ARG A 192 20.70 -4.25 -23.80
C ARG A 192 21.99 -4.09 -24.62
N GLN A 193 22.42 -5.11 -25.35
CA GLN A 193 23.65 -5.12 -26.16
C GLN A 193 23.44 -4.92 -27.67
N ARG A 194 22.20 -4.76 -28.18
CA ARG A 194 21.94 -4.68 -29.64
C ARG A 194 21.17 -3.43 -30.03
N VAL A 195 21.72 -2.65 -30.97
CA VAL A 195 21.18 -1.34 -31.42
C VAL A 195 20.19 -1.46 -32.59
N ASN A 196 20.15 -2.57 -33.32
CA ASN A 196 19.29 -2.71 -34.50
C ASN A 196 18.09 -3.64 -34.26
N VAL A 197 16.91 -3.04 -34.14
CA VAL A 197 15.62 -3.70 -33.97
C VAL A 197 14.88 -3.70 -35.32
N ASN A 198 14.50 -4.88 -35.83
CA ASN A 198 13.77 -4.97 -37.11
C ASN A 198 12.26 -4.68 -36.92
N ARG A 199 11.53 -4.40 -38.01
CA ARG A 199 10.09 -4.04 -37.96
C ARG A 199 9.18 -5.15 -37.39
N LEU A 200 9.55 -6.42 -37.56
CA LEU A 200 8.82 -7.55 -36.98
C LEU A 200 8.95 -7.57 -35.45
N GLN A 201 10.12 -7.19 -34.94
CA GLN A 201 10.40 -7.08 -33.52
C GLN A 201 9.54 -5.98 -32.86
N LEU A 202 9.36 -4.83 -33.53
CA LEU A 202 8.49 -3.75 -33.05
C LEU A 202 7.02 -4.19 -32.90
N LEU A 203 6.54 -5.07 -33.79
CA LEU A 203 5.18 -5.62 -33.71
C LEU A 203 5.06 -6.66 -32.58
N ILE A 204 6.10 -7.45 -32.35
CA ILE A 204 6.19 -8.38 -31.21
C ILE A 204 6.24 -7.60 -29.89
N GLU A 205 7.00 -6.50 -29.83
CA GLU A 205 7.08 -5.60 -28.67
C GLU A 205 5.70 -4.99 -28.36
N LYS A 206 5.00 -4.47 -29.37
CA LYS A 206 3.65 -3.91 -29.18
C LYS A 206 2.65 -4.94 -28.62
N PHE A 207 2.81 -6.23 -28.93
CA PHE A 207 2.00 -7.29 -28.34
C PHE A 207 2.42 -7.65 -26.91
N GLU A 208 3.73 -7.67 -26.65
CA GLU A 208 4.27 -7.96 -25.32
C GLU A 208 3.91 -6.88 -24.31
N ASP A 209 3.81 -5.64 -24.79
CA ASP A 209 3.30 -4.50 -24.02
C ASP A 209 1.83 -4.66 -23.60
N ASP A 210 1.06 -5.61 -24.14
CA ASP A 210 -0.31 -5.88 -23.67
C ASP A 210 -0.36 -6.92 -22.54
N VAL A 211 0.37 -8.06 -22.68
CA VAL A 211 0.29 -9.19 -21.72
C VAL A 211 1.37 -9.14 -20.65
N LEU A 212 2.58 -8.73 -21.04
CA LEU A 212 3.77 -8.65 -20.20
C LEU A 212 4.20 -7.19 -20.04
N TYR A 213 3.23 -6.26 -20.07
CA TYR A 213 3.46 -4.86 -19.75
C TYR A 213 4.18 -4.74 -18.41
N GLY A 214 5.28 -3.99 -18.37
CA GLY A 214 6.07 -3.83 -17.15
C GLY A 214 7.16 -4.89 -16.95
N LEU A 215 7.35 -5.85 -17.87
CA LEU A 215 8.35 -6.92 -17.71
C LEU A 215 9.79 -6.36 -17.64
N LYS A 216 10.12 -5.42 -18.52
CA LYS A 216 11.44 -4.77 -18.54
C LYS A 216 11.69 -4.05 -17.22
N GLU A 217 10.69 -3.34 -16.73
CA GLU A 217 10.73 -2.57 -15.50
C GLU A 217 10.87 -3.48 -14.27
N GLN A 218 10.19 -4.64 -14.24
CA GLN A 218 10.38 -5.65 -13.19
C GLN A 218 11.79 -6.24 -13.23
N GLN A 219 12.32 -6.53 -14.41
CA GLN A 219 13.68 -7.05 -14.56
C GLN A 219 14.74 -6.06 -14.12
N VAL A 220 14.71 -4.85 -14.66
CA VAL A 220 15.63 -3.77 -14.28
C VAL A 220 15.62 -3.59 -12.77
N PHE A 221 14.43 -3.55 -12.19
CA PHE A 221 14.26 -3.42 -10.75
C PHE A 221 14.88 -4.57 -9.96
N TYR A 222 14.57 -5.82 -10.33
CA TYR A 222 15.09 -6.98 -9.63
C TYR A 222 16.62 -7.08 -9.71
N GLU A 223 17.20 -6.81 -10.89
CA GLU A 223 18.65 -6.82 -11.08
C GLU A 223 19.34 -5.77 -10.22
N GLN A 224 18.82 -4.54 -10.21
CA GLN A 224 19.41 -3.43 -9.48
C GLN A 224 19.22 -3.57 -7.97
N ILE A 225 18.06 -4.05 -7.50
CA ILE A 225 17.86 -4.27 -6.07
C ILE A 225 18.73 -5.41 -5.56
N SER A 226 18.90 -6.48 -6.34
CA SER A 226 19.82 -7.56 -6.01
C SER A 226 21.26 -7.05 -5.94
N TYR A 227 21.68 -6.23 -6.91
CA TYR A 227 23.00 -5.61 -6.89
C TYR A 227 23.17 -4.70 -5.67
N PHE A 228 22.18 -3.87 -5.36
CA PHE A 228 22.22 -2.96 -4.23
C PHE A 228 22.34 -3.69 -2.89
N ILE A 229 21.56 -4.75 -2.67
CA ILE A 229 21.65 -5.58 -1.46
C ILE A 229 23.05 -6.20 -1.33
N GLN A 230 23.65 -6.63 -2.45
CA GLN A 230 25.02 -7.16 -2.46
C GLN A 230 26.08 -6.10 -2.13
N GLN A 231 25.86 -4.85 -2.52
CA GLN A 231 26.78 -3.75 -2.20
C GLN A 231 26.67 -3.32 -0.73
N GLN A 232 25.44 -3.22 -0.21
CA GLN A 232 25.18 -2.71 1.13
C GLN A 232 25.40 -3.76 2.24
N ILE A 233 25.35 -5.05 1.88
CA ILE A 233 25.48 -6.21 2.77
C ILE A 233 24.70 -5.99 4.09
N PRO A 234 23.39 -5.72 4.00
CA PRO A 234 22.61 -5.41 5.19
C PRO A 234 22.42 -6.66 6.05
N ALA A 235 22.38 -6.47 7.36
CA ALA A 235 22.04 -7.53 8.31
C ALA A 235 20.52 -7.82 8.31
N LEU A 236 19.70 -6.83 7.96
CA LEU A 236 18.25 -6.93 7.96
C LEU A 236 17.64 -5.98 6.92
N ILE A 237 16.51 -6.37 6.34
CA ILE A 237 15.63 -5.48 5.58
C ILE A 237 14.30 -5.34 6.30
N ILE A 238 13.82 -4.10 6.41
CA ILE A 238 12.52 -3.77 7.00
C ILE A 238 11.61 -3.18 5.93
N LEU A 239 10.44 -3.80 5.78
CA LEU A 239 9.38 -3.33 4.90
C LEU A 239 8.17 -2.86 5.73
N PRO A 240 7.45 -1.83 5.30
CA PRO A 240 6.19 -1.43 5.93
C PRO A 240 5.04 -2.38 5.55
N GLU A 241 5.17 -3.06 4.41
CA GLU A 241 4.25 -4.06 3.88
C GLU A 241 4.93 -4.83 2.73
N ASP A 242 4.44 -6.03 2.44
CA ASP A 242 4.84 -6.80 1.26
C ASP A 242 3.64 -6.97 0.31
N ASN A 243 3.70 -6.34 -0.87
CA ASN A 243 2.72 -6.49 -1.93
C ASN A 243 3.34 -6.36 -3.33
N PHE A 244 2.57 -6.77 -4.35
CA PHE A 244 2.99 -6.76 -5.75
C PHE A 244 3.13 -5.37 -6.37
N PHE A 245 2.45 -4.38 -5.81
CA PHE A 245 2.34 -3.05 -6.39
C PHE A 245 3.59 -2.24 -6.15
N PHE A 246 4.19 -2.42 -4.98
CA PHE A 246 5.48 -1.86 -4.63
C PHE A 246 6.63 -2.84 -4.83
N ARG A 247 6.37 -3.99 -5.47
CA ARG A 247 7.38 -5.01 -5.81
C ARG A 247 8.08 -5.56 -4.56
N GLY A 248 7.40 -5.58 -3.42
CA GLY A 248 7.93 -6.09 -2.15
C GLY A 248 8.44 -7.53 -2.29
N ASN A 249 7.69 -8.35 -3.01
CA ASN A 249 8.03 -9.74 -3.31
C ASN A 249 9.42 -9.91 -3.95
N PHE A 250 9.82 -9.01 -4.87
CA PHE A 250 11.14 -9.03 -5.50
C PHE A 250 12.25 -8.61 -4.52
N ILE A 251 11.98 -7.66 -3.63
CA ILE A 251 12.92 -7.26 -2.56
C ILE A 251 13.15 -8.45 -1.63
N VAL A 252 12.08 -9.11 -1.17
CA VAL A 252 12.15 -10.29 -0.31
C VAL A 252 12.95 -11.40 -0.98
N ARG A 253 12.68 -11.68 -2.25
CA ARG A 253 13.43 -12.70 -3.01
C ARG A 253 14.92 -12.36 -3.11
N ALA A 254 15.25 -11.11 -3.45
CA ALA A 254 16.63 -10.66 -3.54
C ALA A 254 17.34 -10.73 -2.17
N ALA A 255 16.66 -10.37 -1.09
CA ALA A 255 17.17 -10.48 0.27
C ALA A 255 17.54 -11.93 0.62
N HIS A 256 16.61 -12.86 0.42
CA HIS A 256 16.81 -14.28 0.72
C HIS A 256 17.92 -14.93 -0.11
N LEU A 257 18.06 -14.52 -1.37
CA LEU A 257 19.18 -14.99 -2.21
C LEU A 257 20.54 -14.50 -1.72
N ASN A 258 20.58 -13.41 -0.95
CA ASN A 258 21.77 -12.87 -0.30
C ASN A 258 21.84 -13.22 1.19
N ALA A 259 21.03 -14.17 1.67
CA ALA A 259 20.96 -14.58 3.07
C ALA A 259 20.69 -13.41 4.04
N VAL A 260 19.79 -12.51 3.64
CA VAL A 260 19.34 -11.39 4.48
C VAL A 260 17.90 -11.62 4.92
N PRO A 261 17.59 -11.60 6.24
CA PRO A 261 16.22 -11.68 6.74
C PRO A 261 15.41 -10.43 6.38
N VAL A 262 14.09 -10.60 6.27
CA VAL A 262 13.15 -9.51 6.02
C VAL A 262 12.03 -9.50 7.05
N ALA A 263 11.86 -8.35 7.73
CA ALA A 263 10.78 -8.11 8.66
C ALA A 263 9.77 -7.10 8.11
N ILE A 264 8.49 -7.29 8.44
CA ILE A 264 7.43 -6.32 8.18
C ILE A 264 7.12 -5.57 9.47
N VAL A 265 7.16 -4.23 9.42
CA VAL A 265 6.64 -3.35 10.47
C VAL A 265 5.40 -2.64 9.91
N PRO A 266 4.19 -3.15 10.16
CA PRO A 266 2.97 -2.67 9.52
C PRO A 266 2.65 -1.23 9.93
N PHE A 267 2.23 -0.42 8.96
CA PHE A 267 1.75 0.95 9.21
C PHE A 267 0.21 1.03 9.29
N THR A 268 -0.51 0.03 8.75
CA THR A 268 -1.97 -0.02 8.69
C THR A 268 -2.49 -1.45 8.83
N ILE A 269 -3.80 -1.58 9.06
CA ILE A 269 -4.52 -2.86 8.95
C ILE A 269 -4.64 -3.18 7.46
N VAL A 270 -4.23 -4.38 7.08
CA VAL A 270 -4.30 -4.83 5.69
C VAL A 270 -5.38 -5.89 5.52
N ASN A 271 -6.34 -5.62 4.63
CA ASN A 271 -7.41 -6.56 4.30
C ASN A 271 -7.51 -6.78 2.78
N THR A 272 -8.10 -7.91 2.38
CA THR A 272 -8.31 -8.23 0.96
C THR A 272 -9.41 -7.36 0.33
N LEU A 273 -10.31 -6.82 1.16
CA LEU A 273 -11.50 -6.09 0.71
C LEU A 273 -11.16 -4.73 0.10
N GLU A 274 -10.21 -4.00 0.67
CA GLU A 274 -9.76 -2.70 0.16
C GLU A 274 -9.25 -2.84 -1.27
N TRP A 275 -8.44 -3.87 -1.54
CA TRP A 275 -7.96 -4.19 -2.89
C TRP A 275 -9.11 -4.63 -3.79
N ALA A 276 -10.00 -5.49 -3.30
CA ALA A 276 -11.14 -5.97 -4.08
C ALA A 276 -12.03 -4.81 -4.55
N GLU A 277 -12.33 -3.85 -3.68
CA GLU A 277 -13.10 -2.64 -4.00
C GLU A 277 -12.33 -1.70 -4.94
N ALA A 278 -11.05 -1.43 -4.65
CA ALA A 278 -10.22 -0.55 -5.47
C ALA A 278 -10.08 -1.04 -6.91
N PHE A 279 -10.03 -2.36 -7.13
CA PHE A 279 -9.89 -2.95 -8.46
C PHE A 279 -11.19 -3.49 -9.07
N PHE A 280 -12.32 -3.41 -8.35
CA PHE A 280 -13.58 -4.03 -8.77
C PHE A 280 -14.02 -3.62 -10.19
N ASN A 281 -13.84 -2.33 -10.52
CA ASN A 281 -14.22 -1.74 -11.80
C ASN A 281 -13.04 -1.58 -12.79
N VAL A 282 -11.83 -2.02 -12.41
CA VAL A 282 -10.67 -1.92 -13.29
C VAL A 282 -10.61 -3.15 -14.20
N SER A 283 -10.77 -2.94 -15.51
CA SER A 283 -10.89 -4.02 -16.50
C SER A 283 -9.70 -4.98 -16.50
N ALA A 284 -8.50 -4.48 -16.23
CA ALA A 284 -7.26 -5.25 -16.13
C ALA A 284 -7.27 -6.31 -15.00
N TYR A 285 -8.20 -6.20 -14.04
CA TYR A 285 -8.32 -7.13 -12.91
C TYR A 285 -9.52 -8.07 -13.04
N GLN A 286 -10.36 -7.93 -14.07
CA GLN A 286 -11.54 -8.78 -14.22
C GLN A 286 -11.15 -10.14 -14.79
N ALA A 287 -11.46 -11.22 -14.06
CA ALA A 287 -11.04 -12.58 -14.40
C ALA A 287 -11.77 -13.16 -15.62
N ASP A 288 -12.90 -12.58 -16.04
CA ASP A 288 -13.70 -13.06 -17.16
C ASP A 288 -13.34 -12.42 -18.52
N ARG A 289 -12.42 -11.44 -18.53
CA ARG A 289 -12.02 -10.70 -19.73
C ARG A 289 -10.74 -11.22 -20.37
N GLY A 290 -10.70 -11.25 -21.71
CA GLY A 290 -9.48 -11.43 -22.51
C GLY A 290 -8.54 -12.54 -22.01
N TRP A 291 -7.26 -12.20 -21.84
CA TRP A 291 -6.24 -13.10 -21.33
C TRP A 291 -6.46 -13.48 -19.86
N ASN A 292 -7.05 -12.61 -19.04
CA ASN A 292 -7.32 -12.90 -17.63
C ASN A 292 -8.18 -14.16 -17.46
N ARG A 293 -9.11 -14.44 -18.38
CA ARG A 293 -9.89 -15.69 -18.37
C ARG A 293 -9.04 -16.94 -18.52
N LEU A 294 -7.97 -16.86 -19.31
CA LEU A 294 -7.03 -17.96 -19.47
C LEU A 294 -6.14 -18.11 -18.23
N PHE A 295 -5.67 -17.00 -17.67
CA PHE A 295 -4.88 -16.99 -16.44
C PHE A 295 -5.69 -17.45 -15.22
N ALA A 296 -6.95 -17.05 -15.09
CA ALA A 296 -7.84 -17.50 -14.01
C ALA A 296 -8.06 -19.01 -14.03
N LYS A 297 -8.15 -19.61 -15.23
CA LYS A 297 -8.22 -21.07 -15.37
C LYS A 297 -6.88 -21.75 -15.08
N ALA A 298 -5.78 -21.16 -15.53
CA ALA A 298 -4.45 -21.72 -15.36
C ALA A 298 -3.95 -21.58 -13.91
N PHE A 299 -4.32 -20.52 -13.22
CA PHE A 299 -3.83 -20.15 -11.89
C PHE A 299 -5.02 -19.79 -10.98
N PRO A 300 -5.92 -20.75 -10.68
CA PRO A 300 -7.17 -20.46 -9.98
C PRO A 300 -7.00 -19.92 -8.56
N HIS A 301 -5.86 -20.21 -7.90
CA HIS A 301 -5.55 -19.69 -6.56
C HIS A 301 -5.24 -18.18 -6.55
N TRP A 302 -5.04 -17.56 -7.72
CA TRP A 302 -4.90 -16.10 -7.86
C TRP A 302 -6.25 -15.39 -8.06
N VAL A 303 -7.35 -16.15 -8.13
CA VAL A 303 -8.69 -15.58 -8.35
C VAL A 303 -9.34 -15.26 -7.01
N LEU A 304 -9.80 -14.02 -6.85
CA LEU A 304 -10.61 -13.56 -5.72
C LEU A 304 -12.07 -13.42 -6.16
N GLU A 305 -13.00 -13.97 -5.38
CA GLU A 305 -14.42 -13.72 -5.57
C GLU A 305 -14.86 -12.54 -4.69
N HIS A 306 -15.46 -11.52 -5.31
CA HIS A 306 -15.95 -10.33 -4.63
C HIS A 306 -17.24 -9.83 -5.27
N ARG A 307 -18.31 -9.66 -4.48
CA ARG A 307 -19.63 -9.18 -4.92
C ARG A 307 -20.16 -9.89 -6.20
N GLY A 308 -19.99 -11.21 -6.24
CA GLY A 308 -20.42 -12.05 -7.38
C GLY A 308 -19.58 -11.90 -8.65
N ARG A 309 -18.42 -11.22 -8.58
CA ARG A 309 -17.45 -11.08 -9.67
C ARG A 309 -16.13 -11.73 -9.28
N GLN A 310 -15.45 -12.32 -10.25
CA GLN A 310 -14.09 -12.84 -10.08
C GLN A 310 -13.05 -11.80 -10.52
N LEU A 311 -12.07 -11.58 -9.66
CA LEU A 311 -10.92 -10.71 -9.89
C LEU A 311 -9.64 -11.55 -9.98
N ILE A 312 -8.67 -11.12 -10.78
CA ILE A 312 -7.33 -11.72 -10.88
C ILE A 312 -6.29 -10.61 -11.05
N PHE A 313 -5.09 -10.82 -10.50
CA PHE A 313 -3.97 -9.93 -10.81
C PHE A 313 -3.57 -10.00 -12.30
N PRO A 314 -3.03 -8.90 -12.86
CA PRO A 314 -2.46 -8.91 -14.20
C PRO A 314 -1.44 -10.03 -14.39
N ALA A 315 -1.43 -10.60 -15.60
CA ALA A 315 -0.62 -11.77 -15.96
C ALA A 315 0.87 -11.65 -15.60
N ILE A 316 1.43 -10.45 -15.72
CA ILE A 316 2.83 -10.17 -15.38
C ILE A 316 3.15 -10.48 -13.91
N TYR A 317 2.26 -10.15 -12.98
CA TYR A 317 2.46 -10.41 -11.55
C TYR A 317 2.30 -11.89 -11.22
N VAL A 318 1.29 -12.54 -11.80
CA VAL A 318 1.05 -13.98 -11.64
C VAL A 318 2.26 -14.77 -12.14
N LEU A 319 2.72 -14.50 -13.36
CA LEU A 319 3.82 -15.23 -13.98
C LEU A 319 5.16 -14.94 -13.31
N GLY A 320 5.46 -13.68 -12.97
CA GLY A 320 6.69 -13.35 -12.26
C GLY A 320 6.76 -14.06 -10.91
N SER A 321 5.67 -14.04 -10.15
CA SER A 321 5.62 -14.69 -8.83
C SER A 321 5.72 -16.21 -8.91
N GLU A 322 5.05 -16.81 -9.88
CA GLU A 322 5.12 -18.26 -10.11
C GLU A 322 6.49 -18.70 -10.64
N TYR A 323 7.11 -17.88 -11.49
CA TYR A 323 8.42 -18.15 -12.09
C TYR A 323 9.54 -18.10 -11.05
N PHE A 324 9.56 -17.07 -10.20
CA PHE A 324 10.58 -16.87 -9.17
C PHE A 324 10.28 -17.56 -7.84
N GLY A 325 9.18 -18.33 -7.77
CA GLY A 325 8.76 -18.99 -6.53
C GLY A 325 8.43 -18.00 -5.41
N MET A 326 7.88 -16.84 -5.75
CA MET A 326 7.47 -15.76 -4.83
C MET A 326 5.95 -15.71 -4.63
N THR A 327 5.24 -16.80 -4.95
CA THR A 327 3.77 -16.84 -4.82
C THR A 327 3.38 -16.83 -3.34
N PRO A 328 2.58 -15.85 -2.86
CA PRO A 328 2.15 -15.75 -1.48
C PRO A 328 1.21 -16.89 -1.11
N ASP A 329 1.05 -17.13 0.19
CA ASP A 329 0.07 -18.09 0.69
C ASP A 329 -1.37 -17.63 0.36
N VAL A 330 -1.61 -16.30 0.38
CA VAL A 330 -2.91 -15.68 0.08
C VAL A 330 -2.70 -14.48 -0.87
N PRO A 331 -2.73 -14.65 -2.21
CA PRO A 331 -2.24 -13.64 -3.16
C PRO A 331 -2.82 -12.22 -3.03
N TRP A 332 -4.07 -12.10 -2.59
CA TRP A 332 -4.78 -10.83 -2.44
C TRP A 332 -4.61 -10.17 -1.08
N LEU A 333 -3.94 -10.84 -0.14
CA LEU A 333 -3.66 -10.31 1.19
C LEU A 333 -2.25 -9.73 1.21
N ILE A 334 -2.14 -8.43 1.53
CA ILE A 334 -0.84 -7.79 1.76
C ILE A 334 -0.12 -8.52 2.91
N SER A 335 1.21 -8.61 2.81
CA SER A 335 2.07 -9.23 3.83
C SER A 335 1.91 -10.75 3.97
N SER A 336 1.20 -11.40 3.03
CA SER A 336 1.11 -12.87 2.95
C SER A 336 2.27 -13.53 2.20
N GLY A 337 3.23 -12.73 1.73
CA GLY A 337 4.41 -13.18 0.99
C GLY A 337 5.42 -13.93 1.85
N HIS A 338 6.67 -13.98 1.42
CA HIS A 338 7.68 -14.86 2.04
C HIS A 338 8.54 -14.20 3.11
N THR A 339 8.14 -13.05 3.66
CA THR A 339 8.90 -12.41 4.74
C THR A 339 9.09 -13.32 5.96
N ASP A 340 10.19 -13.11 6.68
CA ASP A 340 10.61 -13.92 7.82
C ASP A 340 9.80 -13.58 9.08
N ALA A 341 9.40 -12.32 9.22
CA ALA A 341 8.55 -11.88 10.33
C ALA A 341 7.58 -10.77 9.95
N LEU A 342 6.48 -10.70 10.71
CA LEU A 342 5.52 -9.60 10.76
C LEU A 342 5.39 -9.16 12.22
N ALA A 343 5.85 -7.94 12.51
CA ALA A 343 5.79 -7.30 13.82
C ALA A 343 4.36 -6.82 14.10
N ALA A 344 3.54 -7.70 14.69
CA ALA A 344 2.17 -7.40 15.03
C ALA A 344 2.10 -6.44 16.23
N GLU A 345 1.31 -5.40 16.05
CA GLU A 345 1.09 -4.34 17.03
C GLU A 345 0.26 -4.80 18.23
N SER A 346 -0.54 -5.85 18.10
CA SER A 346 -1.38 -6.31 19.20
C SER A 346 -1.92 -7.72 19.05
N GLN A 347 -2.48 -8.26 20.15
CA GLN A 347 -3.13 -9.56 20.12
C GLN A 347 -4.34 -9.59 19.17
N PHE A 348 -5.14 -8.52 19.14
CA PHE A 348 -6.20 -8.37 18.16
C PHE A 348 -5.69 -8.53 16.72
N MET A 349 -4.55 -7.89 16.41
CA MET A 349 -3.95 -7.94 15.08
C MET A 349 -3.29 -9.28 14.79
N VAL A 350 -2.65 -9.92 15.78
CA VAL A 350 -2.20 -11.32 15.68
C VAL A 350 -3.35 -12.23 15.28
N ASP A 351 -4.48 -12.14 15.98
CA ASP A 351 -5.64 -12.99 15.70
C ASP A 351 -6.25 -12.68 14.34
N TYR A 352 -6.31 -11.40 13.96
CA TYR A 352 -6.74 -10.96 12.64
C TYR A 352 -5.86 -11.55 11.53
N TYR A 353 -4.53 -11.41 11.63
CA TYR A 353 -3.60 -11.92 10.62
C TYR A 353 -3.68 -13.44 10.48
N ILE A 354 -3.83 -14.17 11.59
CA ILE A 354 -4.04 -15.63 11.57
C ILE A 354 -5.34 -15.98 10.84
N ARG A 355 -6.46 -15.30 11.17
CA ARG A 355 -7.75 -15.53 10.51
C ARG A 355 -7.71 -15.18 9.02
N ALA A 356 -6.96 -14.15 8.64
CA ALA A 356 -6.76 -13.74 7.25
C ALA A 356 -5.89 -14.73 6.45
N GLY A 357 -5.17 -15.64 7.12
CA GLY A 357 -4.38 -16.70 6.51
C GLY A 357 -2.87 -16.46 6.51
N ILE A 358 -2.37 -15.43 7.23
CA ILE A 358 -0.93 -15.29 7.47
C ILE A 358 -0.49 -16.38 8.43
N ARG A 359 0.61 -17.06 8.10
CA ARG A 359 1.11 -18.16 8.93
C ARG A 359 1.54 -17.67 10.30
N ARG A 360 1.14 -18.40 11.35
CA ARG A 360 1.42 -18.07 12.75
C ARG A 360 2.91 -17.93 13.06
N ASP A 361 3.76 -18.74 12.41
CA ASP A 361 5.22 -18.72 12.59
C ASP A 361 5.90 -17.44 12.08
N LYS A 362 5.23 -16.64 11.24
CA LYS A 362 5.73 -15.32 10.80
C LYS A 362 5.33 -14.20 11.76
N ILE A 363 4.24 -14.36 12.49
CA ILE A 363 3.67 -13.29 13.30
C ILE A 363 4.42 -13.20 14.63
N ARG A 364 4.81 -11.98 15.02
CA ARG A 364 5.55 -11.67 16.24
C ARG A 364 4.88 -10.51 16.94
N LEU A 365 4.33 -10.75 18.14
CA LEU A 365 3.70 -9.70 18.93
C LEU A 365 4.77 -8.78 19.50
N THR A 366 4.95 -7.60 18.92
CA THR A 366 5.94 -6.61 19.36
C THR A 366 5.30 -5.38 19.98
N GLY A 367 4.05 -5.05 19.63
CA GLY A 367 3.59 -3.67 19.78
C GLY A 367 4.05 -2.80 18.62
N ALA A 368 3.44 -1.63 18.48
CA ALA A 368 3.90 -0.56 17.60
C ALA A 368 4.68 0.50 18.39
N LEU A 369 5.62 1.21 17.77
CA LEU A 369 6.37 2.27 18.45
C LEU A 369 5.47 3.45 18.87
N SER A 370 4.33 3.63 18.19
CA SER A 370 3.28 4.53 18.64
C SER A 370 2.77 4.18 20.04
N ASP A 371 2.81 2.91 20.45
CA ASP A 371 2.28 2.45 21.73
C ASP A 371 3.15 2.92 22.90
N ASP A 372 4.46 3.05 22.68
CA ASP A 372 5.37 3.64 23.66
C ASP A 372 5.09 5.15 23.83
N THR A 373 4.77 5.82 22.72
CA THR A 373 4.32 7.22 22.75
C THR A 373 2.98 7.37 23.45
N LEU A 374 2.01 6.50 23.15
CA LEU A 374 0.71 6.47 23.81
C LEU A 374 0.88 6.28 25.32
N PHE A 375 1.67 5.28 25.74
CA PHE A 375 1.95 4.99 27.14
C PHE A 375 2.54 6.21 27.88
N PHE A 376 3.56 6.84 27.29
CA PHE A 376 4.17 8.04 27.86
C PHE A 376 3.13 9.17 28.03
N HIS A 377 2.38 9.50 26.98
CA HIS A 377 1.40 10.59 27.02
C HIS A 377 0.22 10.30 27.94
N LEU A 378 -0.21 9.04 28.03
CA LEU A 378 -1.26 8.60 28.94
C LEU A 378 -0.79 8.73 30.39
N SER A 379 0.44 8.31 30.70
CA SER A 379 1.02 8.38 32.05
C SER A 379 1.25 9.82 32.53
N GLU A 380 1.45 10.76 31.61
CA GLU A 380 1.67 12.18 31.91
C GLU A 380 0.50 13.08 31.47
N ARG A 381 -0.71 12.53 31.31
CA ARG A 381 -1.86 13.21 30.66
C ARG A 381 -2.03 14.68 31.06
N ASP A 382 -2.14 14.97 32.35
CA ASP A 382 -2.39 16.34 32.85
C ASP A 382 -1.26 17.32 32.49
N ARG A 383 -0.01 16.85 32.55
CA ARG A 383 1.16 17.66 32.16
C ARG A 383 1.14 17.92 30.66
N GLN A 384 0.80 16.90 29.86
CA GLN A 384 0.76 17.00 28.40
C GLN A 384 -0.39 17.88 27.92
N CYS A 385 -1.58 17.80 28.56
CA CYS A 385 -2.69 18.73 28.32
C CYS A 385 -2.27 20.19 28.56
N LYS A 386 -1.61 20.49 29.71
CA LYS A 386 -1.13 21.85 30.00
C LYS A 386 -0.14 22.37 28.96
N LYS A 387 0.81 21.52 28.54
CA LYS A 387 1.77 21.86 27.47
C LYS A 387 1.06 22.13 26.14
N LEU A 388 0.09 21.30 25.78
CA LEU A 388 -0.67 21.46 24.55
C LEU A 388 -1.48 22.77 24.56
N GLY A 389 -2.21 23.03 25.65
CA GLY A 389 -2.96 24.28 25.84
C GLY A 389 -2.08 25.53 25.70
N ALA A 390 -0.93 25.54 26.39
CA ALA A 390 0.03 26.65 26.32
C ALA A 390 0.55 26.87 24.89
N ARG A 391 0.86 25.79 24.16
CA ARG A 391 1.35 25.86 22.78
C ARG A 391 0.29 26.31 21.77
N CYS A 392 -0.94 25.85 21.95
CA CYS A 392 -2.07 26.20 21.08
C CYS A 392 -2.70 27.55 21.46
N GLY A 393 -2.31 28.16 22.59
CA GLY A 393 -2.91 29.38 23.09
C GLY A 393 -4.38 29.18 23.52
N ILE A 394 -4.71 27.99 24.02
CA ILE A 394 -6.06 27.63 24.45
C ILE A 394 -6.09 27.23 25.92
N GLU A 395 -7.19 27.56 26.60
CA GLU A 395 -7.48 27.03 27.91
C GLU A 395 -8.04 25.61 27.77
N MET A 396 -7.32 24.65 28.33
CA MET A 396 -7.77 23.26 28.37
C MET A 396 -8.80 23.11 29.48
N LYS A 397 -9.97 22.57 29.12
CA LYS A 397 -11.02 22.18 30.06
C LYS A 397 -10.78 20.76 30.54
N ASP A 398 -11.54 20.36 31.57
CA ASP A 398 -11.41 19.04 32.19
C ASP A 398 -11.68 17.89 31.22
N LYS A 399 -12.58 18.11 30.25
CA LYS A 399 -12.96 17.12 29.24
C LYS A 399 -12.54 17.55 27.84
N ILE A 400 -12.01 16.59 27.08
CA ILE A 400 -11.48 16.80 25.73
C ILE A 400 -12.19 15.87 24.74
N VAL A 401 -12.74 16.44 23.68
CA VAL A 401 -13.21 15.69 22.50
C VAL A 401 -12.20 15.86 21.39
N LEU A 402 -11.67 14.75 20.88
CA LEU A 402 -10.74 14.75 19.75
C LEU A 402 -11.45 14.25 18.49
N ILE A 403 -11.47 15.06 17.44
CA ILE A 403 -12.03 14.73 16.13
C ILE A 403 -10.88 14.49 15.16
N ALA A 404 -10.77 13.30 14.59
CA ALA A 404 -9.90 13.05 13.46
C ALA A 404 -10.67 13.22 12.15
N LEU A 405 -10.33 14.25 11.38
CA LEU A 405 -11.00 14.51 10.10
C LEU A 405 -10.53 13.52 9.03
N PRO A 406 -11.46 12.90 8.28
CA PRO A 406 -11.10 12.00 7.19
C PRO A 406 -10.55 12.76 5.98
N PRO A 407 -9.75 12.12 5.11
CA PRO A 407 -9.37 12.73 3.84
C PRO A 407 -10.58 12.90 2.91
N ASP A 408 -10.50 13.84 1.96
CA ASP A 408 -11.53 14.01 0.93
C ASP A 408 -11.60 12.81 -0.04
N GLN A 409 -12.71 12.06 0.03
CA GLN A 409 -13.03 10.91 -0.82
C GLN A 409 -14.11 11.21 -1.89
N PHE A 410 -14.64 12.43 -1.96
CA PHE A 410 -15.70 12.82 -2.90
C PHE A 410 -15.20 12.96 -4.35
N THR A 411 -13.90 12.78 -4.57
CA THR A 411 -13.23 12.92 -5.87
C THR A 411 -13.33 11.69 -6.75
N THR A 412 -13.92 10.58 -6.27
CA THR A 412 -14.09 9.37 -7.07
C THR A 412 -15.37 9.45 -7.90
N GLU A 413 -15.26 9.33 -9.24
CA GLU A 413 -16.35 9.54 -10.22
C GLU A 413 -17.60 8.68 -10.00
N ASN A 414 -17.53 7.66 -9.15
CA ASN A 414 -18.63 6.74 -8.84
C ASN A 414 -19.16 6.87 -7.41
N TRP A 415 -18.73 7.89 -6.66
CA TRP A 415 -19.18 8.10 -5.31
C TRP A 415 -20.58 8.74 -5.28
N LYS A 416 -21.56 7.99 -4.79
CA LYS A 416 -22.89 8.51 -4.44
C LYS A 416 -23.11 8.28 -2.97
N ASN A 417 -22.95 9.34 -2.19
CA ASN A 417 -23.40 9.37 -0.81
C ASN A 417 -24.62 10.29 -0.76
N ASP A 418 -25.74 9.77 -0.27
CA ASP A 418 -26.99 10.52 -0.17
C ASP A 418 -27.00 11.48 1.05
N GLU A 419 -26.03 11.36 1.98
CA GLU A 419 -25.97 12.20 3.17
C GLU A 419 -25.22 13.53 2.96
N PHE A 420 -24.19 13.57 2.10
CA PHE A 420 -23.35 14.76 1.91
C PHE A 420 -23.05 15.00 0.43
N ASP A 421 -23.17 16.26 0.01
CA ASP A 421 -22.92 16.66 -1.37
C ASP A 421 -21.43 16.89 -1.66
N CYS A 422 -20.68 17.32 -0.64
CA CYS A 422 -19.25 17.61 -0.77
C CYS A 422 -18.52 17.52 0.58
N TYR A 423 -17.19 17.53 0.49
CA TYR A 423 -16.30 17.44 1.65
C TYR A 423 -16.54 18.54 2.70
N ASP A 424 -16.75 19.79 2.27
CA ASP A 424 -17.01 20.91 3.19
C ASP A 424 -18.27 20.67 4.04
N THR A 425 -19.35 20.18 3.42
CA THR A 425 -20.59 19.87 4.14
C THR A 425 -20.41 18.75 5.15
N LEU A 426 -19.55 17.77 4.85
CA LEU A 426 -19.20 16.69 5.78
C LEU A 426 -18.45 17.23 6.99
N ILE A 427 -17.33 17.93 6.79
CA ILE A 427 -16.49 18.39 7.91
C ILE A 427 -17.20 19.43 8.78
N LEU A 428 -18.00 20.32 8.19
CA LEU A 428 -18.80 21.29 8.93
C LEU A 428 -19.85 20.60 9.80
N PHE A 429 -20.49 19.55 9.29
CA PHE A 429 -21.44 18.76 10.07
C PHE A 429 -20.75 18.01 11.21
N LEU A 430 -19.64 17.31 10.93
CA LEU A 430 -18.90 16.52 11.93
C LEU A 430 -18.50 17.38 13.13
N VAL A 431 -17.86 18.52 12.85
CA VAL A 431 -17.37 19.44 13.87
C VAL A 431 -18.52 20.19 14.52
N GLY A 432 -19.46 20.71 13.72
CA GLY A 432 -20.58 21.52 14.21
C GLY A 432 -21.47 20.78 15.20
N VAL A 433 -21.77 19.50 14.98
CA VAL A 433 -22.55 18.70 15.94
C VAL A 433 -21.79 18.52 17.26
N VAL A 434 -20.48 18.25 17.21
CA VAL A 434 -19.68 18.08 18.43
C VAL A 434 -19.61 19.38 19.21
N THR A 435 -19.36 20.51 18.54
CA THR A 435 -19.21 21.81 19.22
C THR A 435 -20.54 22.34 19.76
N GLU A 436 -21.65 22.13 19.03
CA GLU A 436 -23.01 22.42 19.51
C GLU A 436 -23.33 21.64 20.80
N LEU A 437 -23.13 20.32 20.79
CA LEU A 437 -23.50 19.45 21.92
C LEU A 437 -22.55 19.57 23.11
N SER A 438 -21.28 19.87 22.86
CA SER A 438 -20.27 20.06 23.91
C SER A 438 -20.44 21.39 24.66
N GLY A 439 -20.96 22.41 23.99
CA GLY A 439 -21.04 23.77 24.51
C GLY A 439 -19.72 24.26 25.10
N ASN A 440 -19.79 24.96 26.24
CA ASN A 440 -18.61 25.48 26.92
C ASN A 440 -17.96 24.50 27.89
N ASN A 441 -18.38 23.24 27.96
CA ASN A 441 -17.90 22.29 28.97
C ASN A 441 -16.68 21.46 28.52
N PHE A 442 -16.42 21.39 27.21
CA PHE A 442 -15.33 20.59 26.65
C PHE A 442 -14.36 21.45 25.85
N THR A 443 -13.11 20.99 25.77
CA THR A 443 -12.17 21.42 24.74
C THR A 443 -12.36 20.51 23.52
N VAL A 444 -12.65 21.09 22.35
CA VAL A 444 -12.80 20.34 21.10
C VAL A 444 -11.54 20.53 20.26
N LEU A 445 -10.81 19.45 20.05
CA LEU A 445 -9.58 19.42 19.24
C LEU A 445 -9.85 18.73 17.91
N ILE A 446 -9.24 19.25 16.85
CA ILE A 446 -9.31 18.69 15.49
C ILE A 446 -7.91 18.26 15.08
N ASN A 447 -7.76 16.98 14.73
CA ASN A 447 -6.57 16.47 14.07
C ASN A 447 -6.87 16.24 12.58
N LEU A 448 -5.97 16.71 11.72
CA LEU A 448 -6.11 16.58 10.28
C LEU A 448 -5.47 15.29 9.80
N HIS A 449 -6.15 14.57 8.89
CA HIS A 449 -5.50 13.53 8.10
C HIS A 449 -4.29 14.12 7.34
N PRO A 450 -3.16 13.39 7.18
CA PRO A 450 -1.96 13.86 6.46
C PRO A 450 -2.16 14.30 5.00
N ARG A 451 -3.36 14.09 4.43
CA ARG A 451 -3.73 14.49 3.06
C ARG A 451 -4.53 15.79 3.01
N ILE A 452 -4.85 16.37 4.16
CA ILE A 452 -5.62 17.60 4.30
C ILE A 452 -4.64 18.73 4.57
N THR A 453 -4.78 19.83 3.83
CA THR A 453 -4.06 21.07 4.09
C THR A 453 -4.94 22.04 4.86
N LEU A 454 -4.35 23.03 5.54
CA LEU A 454 -5.10 24.00 6.34
C LEU A 454 -6.07 24.82 5.49
N GLU A 455 -5.71 25.11 4.25
CA GLU A 455 -6.56 25.85 3.31
C GLU A 455 -7.87 25.10 3.02
N LYS A 456 -7.82 23.77 2.93
CA LYS A 456 -9.00 22.91 2.69
C LYS A 456 -9.97 22.86 3.87
N VAL A 457 -9.57 23.34 5.03
CA VAL A 457 -10.39 23.35 6.25
C VAL A 457 -10.60 24.76 6.80
N ALA A 458 -10.36 25.78 5.98
CA ALA A 458 -10.54 27.18 6.37
C ALA A 458 -11.99 27.48 6.84
N CYS A 459 -12.98 26.73 6.33
CA CYS A 459 -14.37 26.83 6.76
C CYS A 459 -14.59 26.50 8.26
N LEU A 460 -13.65 25.78 8.89
CA LEU A 460 -13.75 25.39 10.30
C LEU A 460 -13.26 26.46 11.29
N ALA A 461 -12.67 27.57 10.81
CA ALA A 461 -12.02 28.59 11.66
C ALA A 461 -12.93 29.15 12.77
N ASN A 462 -14.25 29.18 12.55
CA ASN A 462 -15.23 29.75 13.49
C ASN A 462 -16.13 28.69 14.13
N CYS A 463 -15.78 27.40 14.05
CA CYS A 463 -16.64 26.32 14.57
C CYS A 463 -16.55 26.10 16.08
N GLY A 464 -15.72 26.86 16.81
CA GLY A 464 -15.52 26.67 18.26
C GLY A 464 -14.63 25.47 18.61
N ALA A 465 -13.81 25.01 17.66
CA ALA A 465 -12.85 23.93 17.83
C ALA A 465 -11.45 24.38 17.40
N THR A 466 -10.41 23.73 17.95
CA THR A 466 -9.02 24.08 17.67
C THR A 466 -8.36 23.01 16.79
N ILE A 467 -7.86 23.41 15.62
CA ILE A 467 -7.04 22.55 14.78
C ILE A 467 -5.64 22.42 15.39
N VAL A 468 -5.19 21.19 15.57
CA VAL A 468 -3.89 20.86 16.18
C VAL A 468 -3.05 20.05 15.21
N MET A 469 -1.85 20.55 14.91
CA MET A 469 -0.86 19.93 14.04
C MET A 469 0.10 19.01 14.81
N GLU A 470 -0.45 18.16 15.68
CA GLU A 470 0.31 17.13 16.41
C GLU A 470 0.06 15.74 15.82
N PRO A 471 1.05 14.85 15.92
CA PRO A 471 0.86 13.41 15.90
C PRO A 471 -0.39 12.92 16.64
N ILE A 472 -1.22 12.10 15.98
CA ILE A 472 -2.46 11.58 16.57
C ILE A 472 -2.20 10.73 17.84
N GLU A 473 -1.10 9.98 17.88
CA GLU A 473 -0.65 9.19 19.02
C GLU A 473 -0.23 10.03 20.24
N ARG A 474 -0.06 11.35 20.08
CA ARG A 474 0.14 12.28 21.21
C ARG A 474 -1.15 12.93 21.69
N LEU A 475 -2.20 12.88 20.87
CA LEU A 475 -3.49 13.52 21.12
C LEU A 475 -4.51 12.54 21.70
N VAL A 476 -4.58 11.33 21.18
CA VAL A 476 -5.55 10.30 21.60
C VAL A 476 -5.47 10.03 23.11
N PRO A 477 -4.28 9.88 23.74
CA PRO A 477 -4.18 9.66 25.20
C PRO A 477 -4.73 10.81 26.06
N LEU A 478 -4.90 11.99 25.46
CA LEU A 478 -5.41 13.17 26.16
C LEU A 478 -6.94 13.24 26.11
N ALA A 479 -7.57 12.58 25.13
CA ALA A 479 -9.00 12.66 24.88
C ALA A 479 -9.82 11.88 25.91
N ASP A 480 -11.03 12.38 26.18
CA ASP A 480 -12.08 11.67 26.91
C ASP A 480 -13.08 11.02 25.94
N LEU A 481 -13.17 11.55 24.72
CA LEU A 481 -13.95 11.00 23.62
C LEU A 481 -13.20 11.18 22.31
N TYR A 482 -13.13 10.11 21.51
CA TYR A 482 -12.54 10.13 20.19
C TYR A 482 -13.61 9.96 19.09
N VAL A 483 -13.58 10.84 18.09
CA VAL A 483 -14.49 10.81 16.94
C VAL A 483 -13.68 10.60 15.68
N ALA A 484 -14.03 9.57 14.92
CA ALA A 484 -13.36 9.22 13.67
C ALA A 484 -14.37 8.78 12.60
N VAL A 485 -13.92 8.84 11.34
CA VAL A 485 -14.64 8.31 10.18
C VAL A 485 -13.83 7.15 9.60
N THR A 486 -14.26 5.92 9.87
CA THR A 486 -13.67 4.67 9.35
C THR A 486 -12.14 4.69 9.33
N SER A 487 -11.52 4.98 10.48
CA SER A 487 -10.07 5.23 10.56
C SER A 487 -9.34 4.11 11.30
N ALA A 488 -8.20 3.68 10.78
CA ALA A 488 -7.31 2.74 11.46
C ALA A 488 -6.80 3.27 12.83
N THR A 489 -6.81 4.59 13.05
CA THR A 489 -6.41 5.22 14.32
C THR A 489 -7.38 4.95 15.48
N ILE A 490 -8.57 4.40 15.22
CA ILE A 490 -9.52 3.95 16.25
C ILE A 490 -8.86 2.96 17.22
N ARG A 491 -7.94 2.11 16.71
CA ARG A 491 -7.17 1.18 17.54
C ARG A 491 -6.40 1.89 18.67
N LEU A 492 -5.89 3.10 18.43
CA LEU A 492 -5.15 3.86 19.43
C LEU A 492 -6.06 4.29 20.59
N ALA A 493 -7.29 4.70 20.28
CA ALA A 493 -8.26 5.11 21.29
C ALA A 493 -8.72 3.90 22.11
N ILE A 494 -8.95 2.77 21.46
CA ILE A 494 -9.25 1.50 22.12
C ILE A 494 -8.12 1.11 23.09
N SER A 495 -6.86 1.19 22.66
CA SER A 495 -5.69 0.90 23.50
C SER A 495 -5.61 1.81 24.72
N CYS A 496 -6.01 3.08 24.59
CA CYS A 496 -6.02 4.05 25.69
C CYS A 496 -7.28 3.97 26.58
N GLY A 497 -8.22 3.07 26.31
CA GLY A 497 -9.48 3.01 27.05
C GLY A 497 -10.43 4.18 26.74
N VAL A 498 -10.24 4.88 25.62
CA VAL A 498 -11.00 6.07 25.23
C VAL A 498 -12.22 5.66 24.38
N PRO A 499 -13.46 5.99 24.80
CA PRO A 499 -14.66 5.77 24.00
C PRO A 499 -14.54 6.33 22.58
N VAL A 500 -15.12 5.61 21.61
CA VAL A 500 -15.03 5.98 20.20
C VAL A 500 -16.41 6.15 19.58
N VAL A 501 -16.60 7.20 18.79
CA VAL A 501 -17.64 7.26 17.76
C VAL A 501 -16.99 6.99 16.41
N ASN A 502 -17.35 5.87 15.78
CA ASN A 502 -16.92 5.51 14.44
C ASN A 502 -18.06 5.77 13.46
N TYR A 503 -18.00 6.89 12.74
CA TYR A 503 -19.01 7.24 11.77
C TYR A 503 -18.63 6.72 10.38
N ASP A 504 -19.43 5.82 9.83
CA ASP A 504 -19.35 5.39 8.44
C ASP A 504 -19.94 6.43 7.49
N ALA A 505 -19.40 7.66 7.56
CA ALA A 505 -19.85 8.78 6.73
C ALA A 505 -19.69 8.49 5.25
N TYR A 506 -18.79 7.57 4.89
CA TYR A 506 -18.60 7.11 3.53
C TYR A 506 -19.40 5.84 3.18
N GLN A 507 -20.09 5.18 4.10
CA GLN A 507 -20.82 3.94 3.79
C GLN A 507 -19.93 2.84 3.18
N TYR A 508 -18.64 2.80 3.56
CA TYR A 508 -17.74 1.71 3.14
C TYR A 508 -18.14 0.39 3.80
N ASN A 509 -18.82 0.47 4.95
CA ASN A 509 -19.27 -0.68 5.72
C ASN A 509 -18.10 -1.63 6.07
N TYR A 510 -16.93 -1.07 6.38
CA TYR A 510 -15.80 -1.84 6.91
C TYR A 510 -16.18 -2.54 8.21
N ASP A 511 -15.53 -3.67 8.49
CA ASP A 511 -15.83 -4.53 9.63
C ASP A 511 -14.73 -4.58 10.68
N ASP A 512 -13.66 -3.78 10.51
CA ASP A 512 -12.48 -3.79 11.37
C ASP A 512 -12.81 -3.59 12.86
N PHE A 513 -13.81 -2.77 13.17
CA PHE A 513 -14.19 -2.42 14.55
C PHE A 513 -15.65 -2.76 14.91
N LYS A 514 -16.32 -3.56 14.07
CA LYS A 514 -17.73 -3.93 14.26
C LYS A 514 -17.94 -4.73 15.53
N GLY A 515 -18.88 -4.27 16.36
CA GLY A 515 -19.28 -4.95 17.59
C GLY A 515 -18.25 -4.88 18.71
N LEU A 516 -17.21 -4.05 18.58
CA LEU A 516 -16.24 -3.86 19.66
C LEU A 516 -16.84 -3.03 20.80
N SER A 517 -16.58 -3.48 22.02
CA SER A 517 -17.03 -2.79 23.24
C SER A 517 -16.37 -1.42 23.35
N GLY A 518 -17.17 -0.38 23.62
CA GLY A 518 -16.69 0.99 23.72
C GLY A 518 -16.63 1.77 22.40
N VAL A 519 -16.81 1.08 21.26
CA VAL A 519 -16.91 1.69 19.92
C VAL A 519 -18.37 1.80 19.50
N CYS A 520 -18.87 3.02 19.43
CA CYS A 520 -20.20 3.33 18.92
C CYS A 520 -20.15 3.52 17.41
N GLU A 521 -20.60 2.52 16.66
CA GLU A 521 -20.77 2.64 15.22
C GLU A 521 -22.00 3.47 14.87
N VAL A 522 -21.84 4.30 13.86
CA VAL A 522 -22.86 5.23 13.39
C VAL A 522 -22.89 5.20 11.87
N ARG A 523 -24.08 5.17 11.28
CA ARG A 523 -24.26 5.10 9.82
C ARG A 523 -25.07 6.23 9.22
N SER A 524 -25.61 7.11 10.06
CA SER A 524 -26.37 8.26 9.59
C SER A 524 -26.12 9.53 10.39
N LYS A 525 -26.43 10.69 9.81
CA LYS A 525 -26.42 11.99 10.49
C LYS A 525 -27.23 11.99 11.79
N GLN A 526 -28.39 11.33 11.77
CA GLN A 526 -29.28 11.25 12.92
C GLN A 526 -28.67 10.41 14.04
N GLU A 527 -28.15 9.23 13.70
CA GLU A 527 -27.44 8.37 14.65
C GLU A 527 -26.21 9.08 15.24
N TYR A 528 -25.45 9.80 14.41
CA TYR A 528 -24.24 10.53 14.82
C TYR A 528 -24.56 11.54 15.93
N ARG A 529 -25.58 12.37 15.70
CA ARG A 529 -26.04 13.35 16.67
C ARG A 529 -26.59 12.68 17.93
N ALA A 530 -27.38 11.61 17.79
CA ALA A 530 -27.99 10.93 18.94
C ALA A 530 -26.94 10.27 19.86
N ILE A 531 -25.96 9.58 19.27
CA ILE A 531 -24.87 8.94 20.01
C ILE A 531 -23.97 9.98 20.67
N LEU A 532 -23.57 11.04 19.95
CA LEU A 532 -22.78 12.11 20.53
C LEU A 532 -23.50 12.80 21.68
N ASN A 533 -24.80 13.08 21.54
CA ASN A 533 -25.56 13.68 22.63
C ASN A 533 -25.58 12.78 23.88
N SER A 534 -25.72 11.46 23.67
CA SER A 534 -25.68 10.50 24.78
C SER A 534 -24.30 10.45 25.45
N LEU A 535 -23.21 10.45 24.67
CA LEU A 535 -21.85 10.40 25.22
C LEU A 535 -21.44 11.71 25.93
N LEU A 536 -21.89 12.85 25.42
CA LEU A 536 -21.50 14.16 25.95
C LEU A 536 -22.39 14.61 27.12
N ASN A 537 -23.68 14.28 27.10
CA ASN A 537 -24.69 14.83 28.00
C ASN A 537 -25.41 13.80 28.90
N ASP A 538 -25.18 12.49 28.74
CA ASP A 538 -25.64 11.44 29.67
C ASP A 538 -24.43 10.78 30.37
N PRO A 539 -24.14 11.15 31.63
CA PRO A 539 -23.04 10.58 32.40
C PRO A 539 -23.13 9.05 32.59
N GLN A 540 -24.34 8.48 32.67
CA GLN A 540 -24.51 7.04 32.83
C GLN A 540 -24.23 6.30 31.52
N PHE A 541 -24.65 6.86 30.39
CA PHE A 541 -24.29 6.32 29.08
C PHE A 541 -22.78 6.38 28.88
N TYR A 542 -22.15 7.53 29.12
CA TYR A 542 -20.70 7.68 29.04
C TYR A 542 -19.96 6.66 29.93
N SER A 543 -20.30 6.54 31.21
CA SER A 543 -19.62 5.61 32.14
C SER A 543 -19.69 4.18 31.63
N ARG A 544 -20.87 3.74 31.15
CA ARG A 544 -21.02 2.38 30.60
C ARG A 544 -20.14 2.13 29.38
N VAL A 545 -20.09 3.07 28.44
CA VAL A 545 -19.27 2.93 27.22
C VAL A 545 -17.78 2.96 27.57
N HIS A 546 -17.36 3.86 28.46
CA HIS A 546 -15.98 3.97 28.93
C HIS A 546 -15.52 2.75 29.74
N GLU A 547 -16.34 2.22 30.65
CA GLU A 547 -16.06 0.97 31.36
C GLU A 547 -15.95 -0.22 30.41
N ALA A 548 -16.84 -0.30 29.41
CA ALA A 548 -16.77 -1.33 28.38
C ALA A 548 -15.49 -1.22 27.54
N GLN A 549 -15.07 0.00 27.20
CA GLN A 549 -13.82 0.24 26.49
C GLN A 549 -12.61 -0.22 27.32
N LYS A 550 -12.54 0.20 28.60
CA LYS A 550 -11.47 -0.20 29.53
C LYS A 550 -11.41 -1.72 29.75
N ALA A 551 -12.55 -2.39 29.84
CA ALA A 551 -12.58 -3.85 29.96
C ALA A 551 -11.99 -4.56 28.74
N SER A 552 -11.98 -3.90 27.57
CA SER A 552 -11.43 -4.44 26.32
C SER A 552 -10.00 -4.02 26.02
N GLU A 553 -9.47 -2.97 26.67
CA GLU A 553 -8.19 -2.32 26.30
C GLU A 553 -7.01 -3.31 26.24
N ASN A 554 -6.89 -4.19 27.24
CA ASN A 554 -5.79 -5.15 27.36
C ASN A 554 -5.81 -6.25 26.29
N ASN A 555 -6.97 -6.50 25.68
CA ASN A 555 -7.08 -7.46 24.57
C ASN A 555 -6.61 -6.82 23.24
N PHE A 556 -6.52 -5.49 23.19
CA PHE A 556 -6.24 -4.72 21.98
C PHE A 556 -4.85 -4.17 21.89
N CYS A 557 -4.17 -3.88 22.98
CA CYS A 557 -2.77 -3.51 22.97
C CYS A 557 -2.16 -3.63 24.37
N HIS A 558 -0.90 -4.05 24.44
CA HIS A 558 -0.15 -4.01 25.68
C HIS A 558 0.59 -2.67 25.79
N LEU A 559 -0.08 -1.64 26.32
CA LEU A 559 0.51 -0.32 26.56
C LEU A 559 1.42 -0.36 27.80
N ASP A 560 2.65 -0.84 27.62
CA ASP A 560 3.65 -0.96 28.70
C ASP A 560 4.92 -0.13 28.47
N GLY A 561 4.99 0.60 27.35
CA GLY A 561 6.15 1.40 26.98
C GLY A 561 7.37 0.59 26.53
N LYS A 562 7.18 -0.68 26.15
CA LYS A 562 8.28 -1.60 25.77
C LYS A 562 8.14 -2.18 24.36
N ALA A 563 7.35 -1.55 23.49
CA ALA A 563 7.22 -2.00 22.11
C ALA A 563 8.55 -1.91 21.36
N GLY A 564 9.33 -0.83 21.58
CA GLY A 564 10.68 -0.69 21.03
C GLY A 564 11.64 -1.79 21.47
N GLU A 565 11.61 -2.19 22.75
CA GLU A 565 12.45 -3.27 23.27
C GLU A 565 12.11 -4.61 22.58
N ARG A 566 10.82 -4.95 22.47
CA ARG A 566 10.37 -6.18 21.80
C ARG A 566 10.68 -6.19 20.32
N MET A 567 10.54 -5.05 19.65
CA MET A 567 10.83 -4.90 18.23
C MET A 567 12.33 -5.06 17.95
N LEU A 568 13.18 -4.48 18.79
CA LEU A 568 14.63 -4.68 18.69
C LEU A 568 15.02 -6.14 18.94
N ALA A 569 14.44 -6.80 19.95
CA ALA A 569 14.68 -8.21 20.21
C ALA A 569 14.30 -9.09 19.01
N LEU A 570 13.17 -8.80 18.36
CA LEU A 570 12.78 -9.47 17.11
C LEU A 570 13.87 -9.30 16.02
N PHE A 571 14.39 -8.09 15.84
CA PHE A 571 15.42 -7.84 14.83
C PHE A 571 16.71 -8.60 15.14
N ASP A 572 17.15 -8.62 16.40
CA ASP A 572 18.33 -9.37 16.83
C ASP A 572 18.16 -10.88 16.60
N ASP A 573 16.98 -11.44 16.90
CA ASP A 573 16.66 -12.85 16.69
C ASP A 573 16.74 -13.22 15.21
N LEU A 574 16.21 -12.38 14.32
CA LEU A 574 16.24 -12.60 12.87
C LEU A 574 17.67 -12.55 12.32
N VAL A 575 18.44 -11.54 12.72
CA VAL A 575 19.84 -11.39 12.29
C VAL A 575 20.66 -12.58 12.78
N SER A 576 20.49 -12.99 14.05
CA SER A 576 21.22 -14.12 14.64
C SER A 576 20.91 -15.44 13.96
N ALA A 577 19.65 -15.67 13.56
CA ALA A 577 19.23 -16.91 12.89
C ALA A 577 19.85 -17.09 11.50
N TYR A 578 20.21 -16.01 10.81
CA TYR A 578 20.84 -16.05 9.47
C TYR A 578 22.38 -16.13 9.52
N LEU A 579 22.99 -15.88 10.69
CA LEU A 579 24.43 -16.06 10.92
C LEU A 579 24.81 -17.50 11.28
N GLN A 580 23.83 -18.34 11.64
CA GLN A 580 23.99 -19.76 11.96
C GLN A 580 23.79 -20.63 10.71
#